data_AF-A0A831YGG4-F1
#
_entry.id   AF-A0A831YGG4-F1
#
_cell.length_a   1.000
_cell.length_b   1.000
_cell.length_c   1.000
_cell.angle_alpha   90.00
_cell.angle_beta   90.00
_cell.angle_gamma   90.00
#
_symmetry.space_group_name_H-M   'P 1'
#
loop_
_entity.id
_entity.type
_entity.pdbx_description
1 polymer ?
#
loop_
_entity_poly.entity_id
_entity_poly.type
_entity_poly.pdbx_seq_one_letter_code
_entity_poly.pdbx_strand_id
1 'polypeptide(L)'
;MARARPRGLVRWVAAAAVAVVLAAVLALIFGNPPLRAATSTTTPPATSASQTTTTATTPTSTTSVAATSSAKCSGDVLGYIAPTLIKITRDAARQAGLSTGAIQSIGSVEGLRRMQQGAVPDIYGSVDVELLPDIEKLKPRQIFVLGGFSLGVVCRKPLNSPDDLAARTLALADPNKAPTGYRALAAAWMLKKDGVVDVMTLFEKTGVKYVETPRGVNITISTALTPTEKVQIAANLDASWSVLESGAADCAFAYFPFVIAKLGLLEKIGETDLWTIYKGAKEGREYYAYFFKGPYSFVQYPPYEIYALFMQGDKVAKALRVGRFAAFVASFSEKGDCVVDALKKKDLAAYGFIR
;
A
#
# COMPACT_ATOMS: atom_id res chain seq x y z
N MET A 1 -55.49 -36.86 -22.58
CA MET A 1 -55.72 -35.41 -22.39
C MET A 1 -54.43 -34.77 -21.91
N ALA A 2 -53.74 -34.03 -22.79
CA ALA A 2 -52.50 -33.33 -22.48
C ALA A 2 -52.80 -31.92 -21.96
N ARG A 3 -52.29 -31.57 -20.77
CA ARG A 3 -52.33 -30.19 -20.25
C ARG A 3 -51.04 -29.45 -20.65
N ALA A 4 -51.19 -28.44 -21.50
CA ALA A 4 -50.13 -27.48 -21.81
C ALA A 4 -49.81 -26.60 -20.59
N ARG A 5 -48.52 -26.43 -20.27
CA ARG A 5 -48.05 -25.47 -19.26
C ARG A 5 -47.57 -24.17 -19.93
N PRO A 6 -47.91 -22.99 -19.40
CA PRO A 6 -47.59 -21.71 -20.03
C PRO A 6 -46.14 -21.31 -19.70
N ARG A 7 -45.23 -21.40 -20.68
CA ARG A 7 -43.83 -20.91 -20.56
C ARG A 7 -43.61 -19.49 -21.09
N GLY A 8 -44.67 -18.81 -21.56
CA GLY A 8 -44.56 -17.49 -22.18
C GLY A 8 -44.42 -16.33 -21.19
N LEU A 9 -45.27 -16.27 -20.16
CA LEU A 9 -45.44 -15.04 -19.37
C LEU A 9 -44.22 -14.69 -18.49
N VAL A 10 -43.53 -15.70 -17.92
CA VAL A 10 -42.40 -15.49 -17.00
C VAL A 10 -41.17 -14.92 -17.71
N ARG A 11 -40.98 -15.23 -19.00
CA ARG A 11 -39.86 -14.70 -19.79
C ARG A 11 -40.01 -13.22 -20.13
N TRP A 12 -41.25 -12.75 -20.35
CA TRP A 12 -41.50 -11.35 -20.66
C TRP A 12 -41.35 -10.44 -19.44
N VAL A 13 -41.76 -10.91 -18.25
CA VAL A 13 -41.57 -10.17 -16.99
C VAL A 13 -40.09 -10.04 -16.63
N ALA A 14 -39.29 -11.10 -16.84
CA ALA A 14 -37.85 -11.06 -16.59
C ALA A 14 -37.12 -10.12 -17.57
N ALA A 15 -37.51 -10.11 -18.85
CA ALA A 15 -36.91 -9.21 -19.84
C ALA A 15 -37.26 -7.73 -19.57
N ALA A 16 -38.49 -7.44 -19.14
CA ALA A 16 -38.92 -6.09 -18.77
C ALA A 16 -38.19 -5.58 -17.52
N ALA A 17 -37.99 -6.42 -16.50
CA ALA A 17 -37.24 -6.06 -15.30
C ALA A 17 -35.77 -5.72 -15.60
N VAL A 18 -35.13 -6.49 -16.49
CA VAL A 18 -33.73 -6.22 -16.90
C VAL A 18 -33.63 -4.91 -17.68
N ALA A 19 -34.58 -4.60 -18.56
CA ALA A 19 -34.57 -3.35 -19.33
C ALA A 19 -34.74 -2.10 -18.46
N VAL A 20 -35.60 -2.14 -17.44
CA VAL A 20 -35.81 -1.02 -16.50
C VAL A 20 -34.57 -0.79 -15.64
N VAL A 21 -33.90 -1.86 -15.18
CA VAL A 21 -32.65 -1.75 -14.42
C VAL A 21 -31.53 -1.18 -15.30
N LEU A 22 -31.43 -1.61 -16.56
CA LEU A 22 -30.41 -1.08 -17.48
C LEU A 22 -30.61 0.41 -17.79
N ALA A 23 -31.86 0.85 -17.98
CA ALA A 23 -32.20 2.25 -18.23
C ALA A 23 -31.92 3.15 -17.01
N ALA A 24 -32.20 2.67 -15.79
CA ALA A 24 -31.89 3.39 -14.55
C ALA A 24 -30.38 3.54 -14.32
N VAL A 25 -29.58 2.52 -14.67
CA VAL A 25 -28.11 2.57 -14.57
C VAL A 25 -27.52 3.54 -15.60
N LEU A 26 -28.05 3.57 -16.83
CA LEU A 26 -27.58 4.49 -17.86
C LEU A 26 -27.92 5.97 -17.55
N ALA A 27 -29.08 6.26 -16.98
CA ALA A 27 -29.45 7.62 -16.55
C ALA A 27 -28.56 8.14 -15.40
N LEU A 28 -28.06 7.26 -14.53
CA LEU A 28 -27.13 7.59 -13.45
C LEU A 28 -25.69 7.87 -13.93
N ILE A 29 -25.30 7.29 -15.06
CA ILE A 29 -23.94 7.46 -15.63
C ILE A 29 -23.85 8.72 -16.49
N PHE A 30 -24.91 9.07 -17.23
CA PHE A 30 -24.86 10.13 -18.24
C PHE A 30 -25.71 11.38 -17.91
N GLY A 31 -26.44 11.40 -16.80
CA GLY A 31 -27.50 12.37 -16.56
C GLY A 31 -27.16 13.68 -15.83
N ASN A 32 -25.93 13.89 -15.32
CA ASN A 32 -25.63 15.11 -14.55
C ASN A 32 -24.57 16.01 -15.23
N PRO A 33 -24.95 17.22 -15.68
CA PRO A 33 -23.98 18.23 -16.10
C PRO A 33 -23.25 18.82 -14.88
N PRO A 34 -21.97 19.24 -15.03
CA PRO A 34 -21.22 19.84 -13.93
C PRO A 34 -21.75 21.24 -13.58
N LEU A 35 -22.11 21.43 -12.31
CA LEU A 35 -22.36 22.73 -11.70
C LEU A 35 -21.06 23.56 -11.71
N ARG A 36 -21.08 24.67 -12.45
CA ARG A 36 -20.08 25.74 -12.42
C ARG A 36 -20.06 26.39 -11.03
N ALA A 37 -18.89 26.41 -10.39
CA ALA A 37 -18.62 27.30 -9.27
C ALA A 37 -17.75 28.48 -9.75
N ALA A 38 -18.12 29.66 -9.26
CA ALA A 38 -17.80 30.97 -9.80
C ALA A 38 -16.35 31.43 -9.55
N THR A 39 -15.83 32.10 -10.57
CA THR A 39 -14.63 32.95 -10.55
C THR A 39 -14.86 34.15 -9.64
N SER A 40 -13.89 34.49 -8.79
CA SER A 40 -13.75 35.84 -8.25
C SER A 40 -12.37 36.39 -8.61
N THR A 41 -12.41 37.39 -9.48
CA THR A 41 -11.31 38.21 -9.95
C THR A 41 -11.00 39.27 -8.88
N THR A 42 -9.72 39.50 -8.56
CA THR A 42 -9.26 40.78 -8.00
C THR A 42 -7.75 40.96 -8.25
N THR A 43 -7.41 41.95 -9.05
CA THR A 43 -6.11 42.64 -9.16
C THR A 43 -6.40 44.06 -9.67
N PRO A 44 -5.50 45.07 -9.57
CA PRO A 44 -4.34 45.32 -8.70
C PRO A 44 -4.41 46.76 -8.08
N PRO A 45 -3.32 47.31 -7.51
CA PRO A 45 -2.58 48.29 -8.33
C PRO A 45 -1.03 48.23 -8.26
N ALA A 46 -0.41 48.75 -9.32
CA ALA A 46 1.00 49.08 -9.52
C ALA A 46 1.51 50.12 -8.50
N THR A 47 2.81 50.32 -8.22
CA THR A 47 3.91 50.94 -9.03
C THR A 47 5.13 50.97 -8.07
N SER A 48 6.41 50.77 -8.42
CA SER A 48 7.31 51.71 -9.10
C SER A 48 8.73 51.13 -9.16
N ALA A 49 9.47 51.61 -10.15
CA ALA A 49 10.80 51.21 -10.56
C ALA A 49 11.95 51.60 -9.61
N SER A 50 13.11 50.94 -9.81
CA SER A 50 14.40 51.64 -9.88
C SER A 50 15.39 50.88 -10.76
N GLN A 51 15.94 51.64 -11.72
CA GLN A 51 17.05 51.29 -12.60
C GLN A 51 18.38 51.35 -11.82
N THR A 52 19.36 50.51 -12.16
CA THR A 52 20.76 50.97 -12.32
C THR A 52 21.52 50.09 -13.32
N THR A 53 21.94 50.77 -14.37
CA THR A 53 23.08 50.69 -15.30
C THR A 53 24.13 49.55 -15.20
N THR A 54 24.20 48.79 -16.30
CA THR A 54 25.36 48.37 -17.14
C THR A 54 26.79 48.32 -16.58
N THR A 55 27.47 47.18 -16.79
CA THR A 55 28.77 47.14 -17.50
C THR A 55 28.95 45.79 -18.19
N ALA A 56 29.21 45.82 -19.50
CA ALA A 56 29.50 44.68 -20.34
C ALA A 56 30.97 44.28 -20.22
N THR A 57 31.27 42.98 -20.20
CA THR A 57 32.60 42.46 -20.55
C THR A 57 32.43 41.14 -21.30
N THR A 58 33.01 41.10 -22.49
CA THR A 58 32.99 40.05 -23.52
C THR A 58 33.62 38.74 -23.03
N PRO A 59 33.17 37.56 -23.52
CA PRO A 59 33.44 36.27 -22.89
C PRO A 59 34.81 35.72 -23.30
N THR A 60 35.59 35.27 -22.30
CA THR A 60 36.71 34.35 -22.53
C THR A 60 36.16 32.92 -22.43
N SER A 61 36.05 32.28 -23.59
CA SER A 61 35.80 30.87 -23.75
C SER A 61 36.95 30.06 -23.15
N THR A 62 36.79 29.66 -21.90
CA THR A 62 37.49 28.50 -21.35
C THR A 62 36.43 27.44 -21.11
N THR A 63 36.42 26.44 -21.98
CA THR A 63 35.63 25.21 -21.84
C THR A 63 36.18 24.45 -20.64
N SER A 64 35.89 24.93 -19.42
CA SER A 64 36.04 24.10 -18.24
C SER A 64 34.93 23.08 -18.34
N VAL A 65 35.30 21.81 -18.48
CA VAL A 65 34.41 20.68 -18.24
C VAL A 65 33.78 20.95 -16.89
N ALA A 66 32.52 21.41 -16.91
CA ALA A 66 31.72 21.49 -15.71
C ALA A 66 31.64 20.05 -15.21
N ALA A 67 32.50 19.73 -14.23
CA ALA A 67 32.19 18.68 -13.30
C ALA A 67 30.75 18.94 -12.92
N THR A 68 29.88 17.98 -13.25
CA THR A 68 28.48 18.02 -12.86
C THR A 68 28.52 18.06 -11.34
N SER A 69 28.54 19.27 -10.78
CA SER A 69 28.47 19.48 -9.35
C SER A 69 27.13 18.87 -9.02
N SER A 70 27.14 17.70 -8.41
CA SER A 70 25.96 17.15 -7.77
C SER A 70 25.50 18.26 -6.84
N ALA A 71 24.49 19.02 -7.28
CA ALA A 71 23.88 20.03 -6.43
C ALA A 71 23.50 19.26 -5.18
N LYS A 72 24.21 19.53 -4.09
CA LYS A 72 24.08 18.75 -2.87
C LYS A 72 22.70 19.11 -2.35
N CYS A 73 21.75 18.21 -2.57
CA CYS A 73 20.36 18.44 -2.25
C CYS A 73 20.30 18.74 -0.76
N SER A 74 19.64 19.84 -0.39
CA SER A 74 19.67 20.36 0.97
C SER A 74 18.28 20.72 1.46
N GLY A 75 18.14 20.79 2.78
CA GLY A 75 16.89 21.03 3.47
C GLY A 75 16.10 19.76 3.80
N ASP A 76 14.90 19.95 4.32
CA ASP A 76 13.99 18.86 4.67
C ASP A 76 13.32 18.29 3.42
N VAL A 77 13.25 16.95 3.35
CA VAL A 77 12.46 16.23 2.36
C VAL A 77 11.12 15.80 2.98
N LEU A 78 10.02 16.27 2.39
CA LEU A 78 8.67 15.86 2.74
C LEU A 78 8.37 14.50 2.10
N GLY A 79 8.01 13.51 2.90
CA GLY A 79 7.77 12.16 2.41
C GLY A 79 6.49 11.52 2.94
N TYR A 80 5.72 10.90 2.06
CA TYR A 80 4.66 9.96 2.42
C TYR A 80 5.11 8.54 2.11
N ILE A 81 5.64 7.86 3.12
CA ILE A 81 6.37 6.61 2.94
C ILE A 81 5.70 5.48 3.73
N ALA A 82 5.42 4.37 3.04
CA ALA A 82 4.95 3.14 3.68
C ALA A 82 5.91 2.70 4.81
N PRO A 83 5.40 2.22 5.97
CA PRO A 83 6.24 1.86 7.12
C PRO A 83 7.43 0.97 6.78
N THR A 84 7.23 -0.02 5.90
CA THR A 84 8.24 -0.94 5.37
C THR A 84 9.43 -0.25 4.71
N LEU A 85 9.20 0.92 4.11
CA LEU A 85 10.19 1.66 3.31
C LEU A 85 10.84 2.79 4.12
N ILE A 86 10.35 3.11 5.32
CA ILE A 86 10.81 4.26 6.10
C ILE A 86 12.32 4.23 6.34
N LYS A 87 12.87 3.09 6.75
CA LYS A 87 14.30 2.96 7.02
C LYS A 87 15.14 3.24 5.76
N ILE A 88 14.87 2.53 4.67
CA ILE A 88 15.66 2.67 3.43
C ILE A 88 15.53 4.06 2.81
N THR A 89 14.33 4.67 2.86
CA THR A 89 14.13 6.03 2.35
C THR A 89 14.85 7.07 3.20
N ARG A 90 14.83 6.94 4.53
CA ARG A 90 15.59 7.84 5.42
C ARG A 90 17.09 7.70 5.22
N ASP A 91 17.59 6.47 5.07
CA ASP A 91 19.01 6.22 4.80
C ASP A 91 19.44 6.74 3.43
N ALA A 92 18.53 6.75 2.44
CA ALA A 92 18.79 7.34 1.13
C ALA A 92 18.78 8.87 1.16
N ALA A 93 17.81 9.48 1.85
CA ALA A 93 17.76 10.92 2.06
C ALA A 93 19.00 11.44 2.79
N ARG A 94 19.45 10.77 3.85
CA ARG A 94 20.69 11.10 4.55
C ARG A 94 21.91 11.01 3.64
N GLN A 95 22.01 9.95 2.83
CA GLN A 95 23.07 9.78 1.84
C GLN A 95 23.07 10.89 0.78
N ALA A 96 21.89 11.41 0.43
CA ALA A 96 21.73 12.54 -0.48
C ALA A 96 22.01 13.92 0.16
N GLY A 97 22.27 13.98 1.48
CA GLY A 97 22.50 15.23 2.21
C GLY A 97 21.23 15.93 2.70
N LEU A 98 20.08 15.25 2.66
CA LEU A 98 18.78 15.79 3.05
C LEU A 98 18.41 15.45 4.50
N SER A 99 17.66 16.35 5.13
CA SER A 99 17.07 16.14 6.44
C SER A 99 15.78 15.32 6.34
N THR A 100 15.56 14.42 7.30
CA THR A 100 14.50 13.39 7.24
C THR A 100 13.30 13.67 8.14
N GLY A 101 13.26 14.82 8.82
CA GLY A 101 12.25 15.15 9.82
C GLY A 101 10.82 15.21 9.28
N ALA A 102 10.66 15.61 8.02
CA ALA A 102 9.37 15.69 7.34
C ALA A 102 8.94 14.37 6.64
N ILE A 103 9.70 13.28 6.78
CA ILE A 103 9.29 11.95 6.28
C ILE A 103 8.30 11.32 7.26
N GLN A 104 7.05 11.20 6.81
CA GLN A 104 5.94 10.60 7.55
C GLN A 104 5.78 9.12 7.20
N SER A 105 5.60 8.29 8.24
CA SER A 105 5.20 6.89 8.09
C SER A 105 3.69 6.79 7.92
N ILE A 106 3.25 6.35 6.75
CA ILE A 106 1.84 6.36 6.36
C ILE A 106 1.51 5.17 5.47
N GLY A 107 0.31 4.60 5.58
CA GLY A 107 -0.11 3.52 4.68
C GLY A 107 -0.17 4.00 3.22
N SER A 108 0.22 3.16 2.26
CA SER A 108 0.29 3.56 0.85
C SER A 108 -1.03 4.13 0.31
N VAL A 109 -2.17 3.51 0.63
CA VAL A 109 -3.48 3.94 0.14
C VAL A 109 -3.83 5.32 0.71
N GLU A 110 -3.56 5.52 1.99
CA GLU A 110 -3.77 6.81 2.66
C GLU A 110 -2.84 7.90 2.10
N GLY A 111 -1.56 7.58 1.85
CA GLY A 111 -0.61 8.52 1.22
C GLY A 111 -1.05 8.94 -0.17
N LEU A 112 -1.44 7.97 -1.02
CA LEU A 112 -2.00 8.24 -2.35
C LEU A 112 -3.25 9.13 -2.26
N ARG A 113 -4.17 8.83 -1.33
CA ARG A 113 -5.40 9.62 -1.14
C ARG A 113 -5.10 11.08 -0.81
N ARG A 114 -4.12 11.36 0.06
CA ARG A 114 -3.70 12.73 0.39
C ARG A 114 -3.13 13.47 -0.82
N MET A 115 -2.35 12.78 -1.65
CA MET A 115 -1.79 13.35 -2.87
C MET A 115 -2.89 13.68 -3.90
N GLN A 116 -3.88 12.79 -4.04
CA GLN A 116 -5.06 13.03 -4.88
C GLN A 116 -5.91 14.21 -4.39
N GLN A 117 -5.79 14.58 -3.10
CA GLN A 117 -6.42 15.77 -2.50
C GLN A 117 -5.55 17.03 -2.62
N GLY A 118 -4.42 16.97 -3.32
CA GLY A 118 -3.54 18.12 -3.61
C GLY A 118 -2.33 18.25 -2.70
N ALA A 119 -2.20 17.44 -1.64
CA ALA A 119 -1.04 17.47 -0.75
C ALA A 119 0.10 16.60 -1.30
N VAL A 120 0.82 17.08 -2.31
CA VAL A 120 1.88 16.32 -2.99
C VAL A 120 3.22 16.44 -2.24
N PRO A 121 3.84 15.34 -1.76
CA PRO A 121 5.13 15.36 -1.08
C PRO A 121 6.31 15.43 -2.06
N ASP A 122 7.55 15.64 -1.59
CA ASP A 122 8.74 15.52 -2.44
C ASP A 122 8.93 14.06 -2.93
N ILE A 123 8.65 13.10 -2.04
CA ILE A 123 8.75 11.67 -2.32
C ILE A 123 7.57 10.89 -1.75
N TYR A 124 7.07 9.95 -2.54
CA TYR A 124 6.10 8.95 -2.14
C TYR A 124 6.71 7.55 -2.21
N GLY A 125 6.40 6.69 -1.25
CA GLY A 125 6.89 5.32 -1.20
C GLY A 125 5.76 4.35 -0.91
N SER A 126 5.54 3.40 -1.81
CA SER A 126 4.49 2.38 -1.68
C SER A 126 5.08 0.97 -1.70
N VAL A 127 4.52 0.11 -0.86
CA VAL A 127 4.74 -1.34 -0.91
C VAL A 127 3.87 -2.06 -1.94
N ASP A 128 3.06 -1.32 -2.71
CA ASP A 128 2.11 -1.92 -3.64
C ASP A 128 2.19 -1.35 -5.04
N VAL A 129 2.86 -2.09 -5.93
CA VAL A 129 2.99 -1.84 -7.35
C VAL A 129 1.64 -1.72 -8.08
N GLU A 130 0.58 -2.33 -7.57
CA GLU A 130 -0.77 -2.22 -8.15
C GLU A 130 -1.35 -0.80 -8.00
N LEU A 131 -0.73 0.05 -7.17
CA LEU A 131 -1.07 1.48 -7.06
C LEU A 131 -0.31 2.36 -8.08
N LEU A 132 0.64 1.82 -8.85
CA LEU A 132 1.40 2.59 -9.84
C LEU A 132 0.51 3.35 -10.85
N PRO A 133 -0.52 2.74 -11.45
CA PRO A 133 -1.35 3.44 -12.43
C PRO A 133 -2.02 4.70 -11.89
N ASP A 134 -2.31 4.75 -10.57
CA ASP A 134 -2.87 5.95 -9.95
C ASP A 134 -1.81 6.99 -9.60
N ILE A 135 -0.58 6.55 -9.32
CA ILE A 135 0.56 7.45 -9.11
C ILE A 135 1.01 8.07 -10.43
N GLU A 136 1.04 7.32 -11.53
CA GLU A 136 1.42 7.82 -12.85
C GLU A 136 0.50 8.96 -13.33
N LYS A 137 -0.80 8.91 -12.97
CA LYS A 137 -1.76 10.00 -13.24
C LYS A 137 -1.37 11.31 -12.54
N LEU A 138 -0.64 11.25 -11.43
CA LEU A 138 -0.12 12.41 -10.71
C LEU A 138 1.19 12.95 -11.31
N LYS A 139 1.68 12.35 -12.41
CA LYS A 139 2.85 12.79 -13.19
C LYS A 139 4.12 12.96 -12.33
N PRO A 140 4.59 11.90 -11.67
CA PRO A 140 5.86 11.95 -10.95
C PRO A 140 7.02 12.25 -11.91
N ARG A 141 8.08 12.85 -11.39
CA ARG A 141 9.31 13.14 -12.15
C ARG A 141 10.10 11.87 -12.42
N GLN A 142 10.18 10.98 -11.42
CA GLN A 142 10.81 9.67 -11.53
C GLN A 142 10.03 8.62 -10.75
N ILE A 143 10.12 7.38 -11.21
CA ILE A 143 9.63 6.19 -10.49
C ILE A 143 10.79 5.19 -10.42
N PHE A 144 10.97 4.56 -9.27
CA PHE A 144 11.93 3.49 -9.09
C PHE A 144 11.31 2.33 -8.31
N VAL A 145 11.33 1.14 -8.90
CA VAL A 145 10.84 -0.10 -8.28
C VAL A 145 11.98 -0.73 -7.47
N LEU A 146 11.77 -0.90 -6.17
CA LEU A 146 12.79 -1.41 -5.25
C LEU A 146 12.93 -2.94 -5.32
N GLY A 147 11.89 -3.63 -5.80
CA GLY A 147 11.87 -5.09 -5.90
C GLY A 147 10.74 -5.72 -5.09
N GLY A 148 10.70 -7.05 -5.13
CA GLY A 148 9.75 -7.87 -4.42
C GLY A 148 10.14 -8.14 -2.97
N PHE A 149 9.20 -8.68 -2.20
CA PHE A 149 9.41 -9.08 -0.81
C PHE A 149 8.31 -10.04 -0.37
N SER A 150 8.54 -10.76 0.73
CA SER A 150 7.58 -11.72 1.27
C SER A 150 6.72 -11.13 2.39
N LEU A 151 5.51 -11.67 2.51
CA LEU A 151 4.63 -11.53 3.67
C LEU A 151 4.89 -12.65 4.67
N GLY A 152 4.70 -12.35 5.95
CA GLY A 152 4.70 -13.32 7.03
C GLY A 152 3.82 -12.86 8.18
N VAL A 153 3.86 -13.65 9.25
CA VAL A 153 3.25 -13.33 10.54
C VAL A 153 4.36 -13.25 11.58
N VAL A 154 4.33 -12.23 12.43
CA VAL A 154 5.25 -12.09 13.56
C VAL A 154 4.46 -12.22 14.86
N CYS A 155 4.93 -13.08 15.77
CA CYS A 155 4.29 -13.37 17.03
C CYS A 155 5.22 -13.14 18.22
N ARG A 156 4.65 -12.79 19.37
CA ARG A 156 5.39 -12.64 20.64
C ARG A 156 5.76 -13.97 21.30
N LYS A 157 5.02 -15.03 20.94
CA LYS A 157 5.20 -16.39 21.42
C LYS A 157 5.32 -17.31 20.20
N PRO A 158 6.07 -18.41 20.30
CA PRO A 158 6.17 -19.34 19.20
C PRO A 158 4.81 -20.00 18.91
N LEU A 159 4.57 -20.27 17.63
CA LEU A 159 3.52 -21.13 17.12
C LEU A 159 4.07 -22.55 16.98
N ASN A 160 3.31 -23.54 17.45
CA ASN A 160 3.61 -24.95 17.27
C ASN A 160 3.09 -25.46 15.92
N SER A 161 2.00 -24.88 15.42
CA SER A 161 1.39 -25.21 14.13
C SER A 161 0.71 -23.97 13.50
N PRO A 162 0.32 -24.03 12.20
CA PRO A 162 -0.51 -22.99 11.58
C PRO A 162 -1.85 -22.74 12.30
N ASP A 163 -2.47 -23.78 12.85
CA ASP A 163 -3.76 -23.68 13.54
C ASP A 163 -3.72 -22.79 14.79
N ASP A 164 -2.55 -22.68 15.43
CA ASP A 164 -2.38 -21.79 16.58
C ASP A 164 -2.75 -20.34 16.24
N LEU A 165 -2.60 -19.91 14.98
CA LEU A 165 -2.97 -18.57 14.52
C LEU A 165 -4.45 -18.25 14.75
N ALA A 166 -5.35 -19.22 14.60
CA ALA A 166 -6.79 -19.03 14.80
C ALA A 166 -7.15 -18.76 16.28
N ALA A 167 -6.29 -19.18 17.22
CA ALA A 167 -6.46 -18.94 18.64
C ALA A 167 -5.85 -17.59 19.10
N ARG A 168 -4.95 -16.99 18.32
CA ARG A 168 -4.24 -15.74 18.66
C ARG A 168 -5.10 -14.50 18.50
N THR A 169 -4.79 -13.47 19.27
CA THR A 169 -5.24 -12.11 18.96
C THR A 169 -4.32 -11.51 17.90
N LEU A 170 -4.88 -11.00 16.81
CA LEU A 170 -4.16 -10.51 15.64
C LEU A 170 -4.24 -8.98 15.54
N ALA A 171 -3.12 -8.33 15.27
CA ALA A 171 -3.10 -6.94 14.81
C ALA A 171 -3.16 -6.91 13.27
N LEU A 172 -4.19 -6.25 12.74
CA LEU A 172 -4.42 -6.04 11.32
C LEU A 172 -4.26 -4.56 11.00
N ALA A 173 -3.45 -4.24 9.99
CA ALA A 173 -3.41 -2.89 9.44
C ALA A 173 -4.72 -2.62 8.69
N ASP A 174 -5.30 -1.43 8.85
CA ASP A 174 -6.55 -1.03 8.23
C ASP A 174 -6.41 -1.16 6.70
N PRO A 175 -7.13 -2.10 6.07
CA PRO A 175 -7.00 -2.36 4.64
C PRO A 175 -7.38 -1.13 3.81
N ASN A 176 -8.25 -0.24 4.30
CA ASN A 176 -8.58 1.00 3.58
C ASN A 176 -7.41 2.01 3.53
N LYS A 177 -6.37 1.81 4.35
CA LYS A 177 -5.24 2.74 4.48
C LYS A 177 -3.91 2.14 4.08
N ALA A 178 -3.70 0.84 4.32
CA ALA A 178 -2.41 0.19 4.18
C ALA A 178 -2.50 -1.15 3.43
N PRO A 179 -1.61 -1.40 2.44
CA PRO A 179 -1.59 -2.65 1.70
C PRO A 179 -1.43 -3.92 2.52
N THR A 180 -0.71 -3.86 3.64
CA THR A 180 -0.55 -5.02 4.54
C THR A 180 -1.89 -5.55 5.03
N GLY A 181 -2.89 -4.69 5.19
CA GLY A 181 -4.24 -5.08 5.59
C GLY A 181 -4.89 -6.02 4.59
N TYR A 182 -5.19 -5.55 3.37
CA TYR A 182 -5.87 -6.39 2.39
C TYR A 182 -5.03 -7.55 1.87
N ARG A 183 -3.71 -7.45 1.95
CA ARG A 183 -2.81 -8.57 1.65
C ARG A 183 -2.82 -9.65 2.73
N ALA A 184 -2.99 -9.28 4.00
CA ALA A 184 -3.24 -10.25 5.06
C ALA A 184 -4.59 -10.96 4.88
N LEU A 185 -5.64 -10.24 4.46
CA LEU A 185 -6.94 -10.83 4.12
C LEU A 185 -6.82 -11.81 2.93
N ALA A 186 -6.03 -11.47 1.91
CA ALA A 186 -5.76 -12.37 0.79
C ALA A 186 -5.02 -13.64 1.22
N ALA A 187 -3.98 -13.50 2.06
CA ALA A 187 -3.26 -14.64 2.61
C ALA A 187 -4.18 -15.53 3.47
N ALA A 188 -5.03 -14.93 4.31
CA ALA A 188 -6.03 -15.63 5.11
C ALA A 188 -6.96 -16.48 4.24
N TRP A 189 -7.43 -15.93 3.11
CA TRP A 189 -8.25 -16.68 2.17
C TRP A 189 -7.52 -17.87 1.55
N MET A 190 -6.29 -17.67 1.08
CA MET A 190 -5.50 -18.76 0.50
C MET A 190 -5.23 -19.88 1.53
N LEU A 191 -4.90 -19.51 2.77
CA LEU A 191 -4.65 -20.48 3.85
C LEU A 191 -5.90 -21.34 4.13
N LYS A 192 -7.10 -20.75 4.14
CA LYS A 192 -8.35 -21.51 4.29
C LYS A 192 -8.62 -22.36 3.03
N LYS A 193 -8.46 -21.76 1.85
CA LYS A 193 -8.76 -22.39 0.55
C LYS A 193 -7.97 -23.68 0.33
N ASP A 194 -6.75 -23.74 0.87
CA ASP A 194 -5.83 -24.86 0.76
C ASP A 194 -5.85 -25.78 2.00
N GLY A 195 -6.77 -25.55 2.95
CA GLY A 195 -6.94 -26.40 4.13
C GLY A 195 -5.82 -26.29 5.18
N VAL A 196 -5.07 -25.19 5.17
CA VAL A 196 -3.94 -24.96 6.11
C VAL A 196 -4.42 -24.45 7.46
N VAL A 197 -5.22 -23.39 7.48
CA VAL A 197 -5.85 -22.83 8.69
C VAL A 197 -6.99 -21.88 8.31
N ASP A 198 -8.09 -21.88 9.06
CA ASP A 198 -9.18 -20.92 8.88
C ASP A 198 -9.07 -19.72 9.82
N VAL A 199 -8.24 -18.75 9.43
CA VAL A 199 -8.19 -17.42 10.07
C VAL A 199 -9.16 -16.41 9.45
N MET A 200 -9.84 -16.76 8.35
CA MET A 200 -10.78 -15.85 7.67
C MET A 200 -11.95 -15.47 8.56
N THR A 201 -12.47 -16.43 9.33
CA THR A 201 -13.62 -16.24 10.22
C THR A 201 -13.38 -15.17 11.29
N LEU A 202 -12.11 -14.91 11.65
CA LEU A 202 -11.74 -13.83 12.55
C LEU A 202 -11.95 -12.45 11.89
N PHE A 203 -11.57 -12.33 10.61
CA PHE A 203 -11.69 -11.09 9.84
C PHE A 203 -13.12 -10.80 9.39
N GLU A 204 -13.94 -11.82 9.15
CA GLU A 204 -15.35 -11.61 8.80
C GLU A 204 -16.10 -10.87 9.91
N LYS A 205 -15.75 -11.12 11.18
CA LYS A 205 -16.31 -10.42 12.35
C LYS A 205 -15.95 -8.93 12.41
N THR A 206 -14.93 -8.48 11.67
CA THR A 206 -14.57 -7.05 11.59
C THR A 206 -15.33 -6.31 10.49
N GLY A 207 -16.22 -6.99 9.76
CA GLY A 207 -16.97 -6.44 8.64
C GLY A 207 -16.36 -6.69 7.26
N VAL A 208 -15.34 -7.56 7.16
CA VAL A 208 -14.83 -8.06 5.87
C VAL A 208 -15.77 -9.14 5.33
N LYS A 209 -15.94 -9.23 4.02
CA LYS A 209 -16.67 -10.35 3.39
C LYS A 209 -15.85 -10.94 2.26
N TYR A 210 -15.91 -12.26 2.11
CA TYR A 210 -15.25 -12.97 1.03
C TYR A 210 -16.31 -13.55 0.10
N VAL A 211 -16.21 -13.23 -1.19
CA VAL A 211 -17.12 -13.73 -2.22
C VAL A 211 -16.28 -14.49 -3.24
N GLU A 212 -16.42 -15.82 -3.24
CA GLU A 212 -15.71 -16.64 -4.21
C GLU A 212 -16.18 -16.35 -5.65
N THR A 213 -15.24 -16.46 -6.56
CA THR A 213 -15.44 -16.34 -8.00
C THR A 213 -14.87 -17.58 -8.68
N PRO A 214 -15.20 -17.85 -9.95
CA PRO A 214 -14.66 -19.02 -10.65
C PRO A 214 -13.12 -19.09 -10.71
N ARG A 215 -12.42 -17.96 -10.54
CA ARG A 215 -10.95 -17.86 -10.68
C ARG A 215 -10.23 -17.41 -9.40
N GLY A 216 -10.95 -17.17 -8.31
CA GLY A 216 -10.36 -16.65 -7.07
C GLY A 216 -11.40 -16.01 -6.16
N VAL A 217 -11.13 -14.83 -5.59
CA VAL A 217 -11.98 -14.21 -4.56
C VAL A 217 -12.06 -12.70 -4.69
N ASN A 218 -13.25 -12.17 -4.41
CA ASN A 218 -13.48 -10.77 -4.13
C ASN A 218 -13.58 -10.56 -2.61
N ILE A 219 -12.70 -9.73 -2.06
CA ILE A 219 -12.63 -9.40 -0.64
C ILE A 219 -13.25 -8.01 -0.46
N THR A 220 -14.49 -7.98 0.02
CA THR A 220 -15.21 -6.73 0.31
C THR A 220 -14.77 -6.17 1.64
N ILE A 221 -14.29 -4.92 1.60
CA ILE A 221 -13.76 -4.19 2.75
C ILE A 221 -14.71 -3.04 3.06
N SER A 222 -15.40 -3.15 4.21
CA SER A 222 -16.28 -2.09 4.73
C SER A 222 -15.52 -0.76 4.92
N THR A 223 -16.22 0.37 4.73
CA THR A 223 -15.64 1.72 4.90
C THR A 223 -15.02 1.93 6.28
N ALA A 224 -15.58 1.29 7.30
CA ALA A 224 -15.00 1.19 8.63
C ALA A 224 -15.00 -0.27 9.07
N LEU A 225 -13.87 -0.74 9.59
CA LEU A 225 -13.76 -2.05 10.21
C LEU A 225 -13.94 -1.92 11.72
N THR A 226 -14.66 -2.86 12.32
CA THR A 226 -14.88 -2.91 13.77
C THR A 226 -13.82 -3.80 14.40
N PRO A 227 -12.99 -3.30 15.34
CA PRO A 227 -12.13 -4.15 16.16
C PRO A 227 -12.94 -5.19 16.93
N THR A 228 -12.35 -6.35 17.16
CA THR A 228 -12.95 -7.45 17.92
C THR A 228 -12.01 -7.91 19.03
N GLU A 229 -12.46 -8.82 19.88
CA GLU A 229 -11.61 -9.45 20.90
C GLU A 229 -10.37 -10.11 20.29
N LYS A 230 -10.50 -10.69 19.08
CA LYS A 230 -9.44 -11.44 18.40
C LYS A 230 -8.72 -10.64 17.30
N VAL A 231 -9.24 -9.49 16.88
CA VAL A 231 -8.63 -8.68 15.82
C VAL A 231 -8.62 -7.20 16.20
N GLN A 232 -7.42 -6.68 16.40
CA GLN A 232 -7.18 -5.25 16.60
C GLN A 232 -6.92 -4.58 15.25
N ILE A 233 -7.66 -3.51 14.94
CA ILE A 233 -7.48 -2.75 13.69
C ILE A 233 -6.61 -1.52 13.98
N ALA A 234 -5.50 -1.38 13.26
CA ALA A 234 -4.56 -0.29 13.43
C ALA A 234 -4.39 0.51 12.12
N ALA A 235 -4.05 1.79 12.18
CA ALA A 235 -4.07 2.66 10.99
C ALA A 235 -3.11 2.24 9.86
N ASN A 236 -1.98 1.60 10.19
CA ASN A 236 -0.97 1.10 9.25
C ASN A 236 -0.09 0.06 9.94
N LEU A 237 0.94 -0.45 9.24
CA LEU A 237 1.84 -1.49 9.77
C LEU A 237 2.68 -1.04 10.98
N ASP A 238 3.08 0.23 11.09
CA ASP A 238 3.76 0.73 12.29
C ASP A 238 2.83 0.70 13.51
N ALA A 239 1.56 1.06 13.32
CA ALA A 239 0.56 0.99 14.38
C ALA A 239 0.23 -0.47 14.75
N SER A 240 0.11 -1.38 13.77
CA SER A 240 -0.06 -2.81 14.03
C SER A 240 1.11 -3.40 14.81
N TRP A 241 2.34 -2.98 14.48
CA TRP A 241 3.53 -3.36 15.23
C TRP A 241 3.51 -2.83 16.67
N SER A 242 3.02 -1.60 16.88
CA SER A 242 2.89 -1.03 18.23
C SER A 242 1.89 -1.80 19.09
N VAL A 243 0.79 -2.28 18.50
CA VAL A 243 -0.20 -3.17 19.16
C VAL A 243 0.42 -4.52 19.53
N LEU A 244 1.29 -5.05 18.67
CA LEU A 244 2.08 -6.25 18.98
C LEU A 244 3.09 -5.99 20.11
N GLU A 245 3.84 -4.89 20.06
CA GLU A 245 4.85 -4.55 21.07
C GLU A 245 4.24 -4.32 22.45
N SER A 246 3.06 -3.69 22.54
CA SER A 246 2.34 -3.48 23.79
C SER A 246 1.73 -4.77 24.36
N GLY A 247 1.57 -5.79 23.52
CA GLY A 247 0.93 -7.05 23.89
C GLY A 247 -0.59 -7.05 23.79
N ALA A 248 -1.18 -6.00 23.22
CA ALA A 248 -2.61 -5.97 22.90
C ALA A 248 -2.98 -6.93 21.75
N ALA A 249 -1.99 -7.40 20.97
CA ALA A 249 -2.10 -8.55 20.09
C ALA A 249 -0.96 -9.54 20.31
N ASP A 250 -1.21 -10.81 20.03
CA ASP A 250 -0.20 -11.88 20.08
C ASP A 250 0.63 -11.92 18.80
N CYS A 251 0.01 -11.64 17.66
CA CYS A 251 0.64 -11.70 16.34
C CYS A 251 0.22 -10.53 15.43
N ALA A 252 1.05 -10.21 14.44
CA ALA A 252 0.77 -9.22 13.40
C ALA A 252 1.28 -9.69 12.04
N PHE A 253 0.52 -9.42 10.98
CA PHE A 253 1.01 -9.61 9.62
C PHE A 253 2.03 -8.52 9.28
N ALA A 254 3.18 -8.92 8.73
CA ALA A 254 4.27 -8.00 8.42
C ALA A 254 5.08 -8.48 7.22
N TYR A 255 5.81 -7.56 6.59
CA TYR A 255 6.70 -7.88 5.48
C TYR A 255 8.13 -8.08 5.95
N PHE A 256 8.88 -8.93 5.23
CA PHE A 256 10.27 -9.23 5.58
C PHE A 256 11.17 -7.98 5.73
N PRO A 257 11.16 -7.00 4.79
CA PRO A 257 11.90 -5.74 4.97
C PRO A 257 11.54 -4.96 6.22
N PHE A 258 10.26 -4.95 6.60
CA PHE A 258 9.79 -4.24 7.78
C PHE A 258 10.33 -4.89 9.06
N VAL A 259 10.31 -6.22 9.13
CA VAL A 259 10.81 -6.96 10.29
C VAL A 259 12.33 -6.80 10.44
N ILE A 260 13.09 -6.86 9.34
CA ILE A 260 14.54 -6.52 9.35
C ILE A 260 14.76 -5.11 9.87
N ALA A 261 13.94 -4.14 9.44
CA ALA A 261 14.06 -2.76 9.89
C ALA A 261 13.77 -2.59 11.39
N LYS A 262 12.86 -3.40 11.97
CA LYS A 262 12.47 -3.33 13.38
C LYS A 262 13.38 -4.12 14.32
N LEU A 263 13.76 -5.34 13.94
CA LEU A 263 14.47 -6.29 14.80
C LEU A 263 15.97 -6.37 14.48
N GLY A 264 16.42 -5.83 13.35
CA GLY A 264 17.81 -5.95 12.92
C GLY A 264 18.13 -7.37 12.47
N LEU A 265 19.05 -8.02 13.19
CA LEU A 265 19.51 -9.36 12.85
C LEU A 265 18.46 -10.41 13.23
N LEU A 266 18.12 -11.27 12.27
CA LEU A 266 17.17 -12.36 12.43
C LEU A 266 17.93 -13.69 12.39
N GLU A 267 17.77 -14.50 13.43
CA GLU A 267 18.32 -15.86 13.51
C GLU A 267 17.31 -16.83 12.87
N LYS A 268 17.73 -17.57 11.84
CA LYS A 268 16.89 -18.63 11.27
C LYS A 268 16.88 -19.82 12.24
N ILE A 269 15.71 -20.16 12.78
CA ILE A 269 15.54 -21.22 13.78
C ILE A 269 14.80 -22.45 13.24
N GLY A 270 14.24 -22.37 12.03
CA GLY A 270 13.53 -23.49 11.44
C GLY A 270 12.96 -23.18 10.06
N GLU A 271 12.42 -24.22 9.43
CA GLU A 271 11.78 -24.15 8.13
C GLU A 271 10.76 -25.28 7.98
N THR A 272 9.63 -24.98 7.36
CA THR A 272 8.60 -25.94 6.94
C THR A 272 8.28 -25.73 5.46
N ASP A 273 7.33 -26.48 4.92
CA ASP A 273 6.80 -26.23 3.57
C ASP A 273 6.04 -24.90 3.50
N LEU A 274 5.40 -24.48 4.60
CA LEU A 274 4.62 -23.24 4.66
C LEU A 274 5.50 -22.01 4.88
N TRP A 275 6.50 -22.08 5.76
CA TRP A 275 7.25 -20.90 6.17
C TRP A 275 8.72 -21.14 6.53
N THR A 276 9.52 -20.09 6.39
CA THR A 276 10.83 -19.97 7.04
C THR A 276 10.65 -19.24 8.37
N ILE A 277 11.23 -19.79 9.44
CA ILE A 277 11.02 -19.33 10.81
C ILE A 277 12.29 -18.63 11.30
N TYR A 278 12.10 -17.42 11.81
CA TYR A 278 13.16 -16.62 12.38
C TYR A 278 12.84 -16.22 13.81
N LYS A 279 13.89 -16.01 14.60
CA LYS A 279 13.86 -15.38 15.90
C LYS A 279 14.56 -14.02 15.80
N GLY A 280 13.96 -13.00 16.38
CA GLY A 280 14.58 -11.68 16.55
C GLY A 280 14.31 -11.14 17.95
N ALA A 281 15.14 -10.20 18.39
CA ALA A 281 14.98 -9.57 19.69
C ALA A 281 15.10 -8.06 19.59
N LYS A 282 14.30 -7.35 20.39
CA LYS A 282 14.38 -5.90 20.54
C LYS A 282 14.08 -5.55 21.99
N GLU A 283 14.94 -4.76 22.61
CA GLU A 283 14.75 -4.26 23.99
C GLU A 283 14.46 -5.40 24.99
N GLY A 284 15.17 -6.52 24.86
CA GLY A 284 15.00 -7.71 25.73
C GLY A 284 13.74 -8.53 25.49
N ARG A 285 12.94 -8.21 24.46
CA ARG A 285 11.75 -8.97 24.06
C ARG A 285 12.04 -9.80 22.82
N GLU A 286 11.61 -11.06 22.85
CA GLU A 286 11.74 -11.99 21.73
C GLU A 286 10.51 -11.94 20.82
N TYR A 287 10.75 -12.11 19.53
CA TYR A 287 9.73 -12.19 18.48
C TYR A 287 10.06 -13.35 17.55
N TYR A 288 9.01 -14.03 17.09
CA TYR A 288 9.08 -15.15 16.18
C TYR A 288 8.41 -14.77 14.88
N ALA A 289 9.17 -14.76 13.79
CA ALA A 289 8.69 -14.35 12.47
C ALA A 289 8.59 -15.57 11.54
N TYR A 290 7.40 -15.77 10.99
CA TYR A 290 7.02 -16.88 10.12
C TYR A 290 6.76 -16.33 8.72
N PHE A 291 7.79 -16.32 7.87
CA PHE A 291 7.66 -15.81 6.50
C PHE A 291 7.18 -16.90 5.57
N PHE A 292 6.07 -16.63 4.89
CA PHE A 292 5.45 -17.58 4.00
C PHE A 292 6.36 -17.94 2.82
N LYS A 293 6.25 -19.19 2.38
CA LYS A 293 6.90 -19.74 1.19
C LYS A 293 5.87 -19.94 0.07
N GLY A 294 6.37 -20.18 -1.14
CA GLY A 294 5.55 -20.45 -2.31
C GLY A 294 4.54 -19.34 -2.60
N PRO A 295 3.29 -19.66 -2.97
CA PRO A 295 2.32 -18.66 -3.42
C PRO A 295 1.84 -17.73 -2.30
N TYR A 296 1.86 -18.16 -1.03
CA TYR A 296 1.47 -17.33 0.12
C TYR A 296 2.48 -16.21 0.44
N SER A 297 3.70 -16.31 -0.10
CA SER A 297 4.72 -15.27 0.04
C SER A 297 4.41 -14.03 -0.79
N PHE A 298 3.64 -14.20 -1.88
CA PHE A 298 3.39 -13.20 -2.94
C PHE A 298 4.66 -12.62 -3.58
N VAL A 299 5.81 -13.27 -3.45
CA VAL A 299 7.01 -12.89 -4.24
C VAL A 299 6.73 -13.04 -5.74
N GLN A 300 5.95 -14.06 -6.10
CA GLN A 300 5.37 -14.25 -7.42
C GLN A 300 3.86 -13.94 -7.39
N TYR A 301 3.23 -13.85 -8.56
CA TYR A 301 1.77 -13.70 -8.61
C TYR A 301 1.10 -14.91 -7.96
N PRO A 302 0.05 -14.70 -7.15
CA PRO A 302 -0.73 -15.81 -6.62
C PRO A 302 -1.42 -16.56 -7.79
N PRO A 303 -1.70 -17.86 -7.64
CA PRO A 303 -2.36 -18.67 -8.68
C PRO A 303 -3.85 -18.33 -8.84
N TYR A 304 -4.38 -17.42 -8.02
CA TYR A 304 -5.77 -17.00 -7.99
C TYR A 304 -5.94 -15.53 -8.36
N GLU A 305 -7.08 -15.19 -8.95
CA GLU A 305 -7.51 -13.80 -9.13
C GLU A 305 -8.10 -13.28 -7.82
N ILE A 306 -7.30 -12.52 -7.08
CA ILE A 306 -7.70 -11.94 -5.79
C ILE A 306 -7.89 -10.43 -5.96
N TYR A 307 -9.05 -9.92 -5.57
CA TYR A 307 -9.36 -8.49 -5.60
C TYR A 307 -9.82 -7.99 -4.23
N ALA A 308 -9.26 -6.86 -3.79
CA ALA A 308 -9.74 -6.08 -2.67
C ALA A 308 -10.75 -5.04 -3.19
N LEU A 309 -11.99 -5.10 -2.69
CA LEU A 309 -13.08 -4.18 -3.05
C LEU A 309 -13.31 -3.21 -1.90
N PHE A 310 -12.92 -1.95 -2.08
CA PHE A 310 -13.08 -0.89 -1.09
C PHE A 310 -14.46 -0.25 -1.21
N MET A 311 -15.24 -0.31 -0.14
CA MET A 311 -16.62 0.20 -0.12
C MET A 311 -16.69 1.67 0.27
N GLN A 312 -17.59 2.42 -0.36
CA GLN A 312 -18.05 3.74 0.06
C GLN A 312 -19.58 3.69 0.19
N GLY A 313 -20.05 3.49 1.43
CA GLY A 313 -21.44 3.07 1.65
C GLY A 313 -21.68 1.71 0.99
N ASP A 314 -22.76 1.60 0.21
CA ASP A 314 -23.14 0.34 -0.45
C ASP A 314 -22.50 0.14 -1.83
N LYS A 315 -21.63 1.06 -2.27
CA LYS A 315 -20.99 1.01 -3.59
C LYS A 315 -19.51 0.67 -3.47
N VAL A 316 -18.99 -0.07 -4.45
CA VAL A 316 -17.55 -0.27 -4.61
C VAL A 316 -16.94 1.03 -5.14
N ALA A 317 -16.13 1.68 -4.32
CA ALA A 317 -15.39 2.88 -4.71
C ALA A 317 -14.15 2.55 -5.53
N LYS A 318 -13.49 1.45 -5.21
CA LYS A 318 -12.29 0.98 -5.91
C LYS A 318 -12.17 -0.53 -5.80
N ALA A 319 -11.76 -1.15 -6.89
CA ALA A 319 -11.26 -2.52 -6.91
C ALA A 319 -9.75 -2.48 -7.14
N LEU A 320 -8.99 -3.23 -6.35
CA LEU A 320 -7.54 -3.35 -6.49
C LEU A 320 -7.17 -4.82 -6.52
N ARG A 321 -6.35 -5.22 -7.50
CA ARG A 321 -5.84 -6.58 -7.56
C ARG A 321 -4.83 -6.79 -6.42
N VAL A 322 -4.89 -7.95 -5.77
CA VAL A 322 -3.84 -8.40 -4.87
C VAL A 322 -2.90 -9.31 -5.66
N GLY A 323 -1.97 -8.67 -6.38
CA GLY A 323 -0.97 -9.35 -7.22
C GLY A 323 0.32 -9.67 -6.46
N ARG A 324 1.43 -9.79 -7.20
CA ARG A 324 2.76 -9.94 -6.61
C ARG A 324 3.12 -8.72 -5.76
N PHE A 325 3.89 -8.91 -4.70
CA PHE A 325 4.32 -7.83 -3.83
C PHE A 325 5.61 -7.25 -4.36
N ALA A 326 5.55 -6.01 -4.81
CA ALA A 326 6.70 -5.20 -5.17
C ALA A 326 6.52 -3.77 -4.66
N ALA A 327 7.63 -3.19 -4.19
CA ALA A 327 7.66 -1.82 -3.69
C ALA A 327 8.18 -0.87 -4.75
N PHE A 328 7.74 0.37 -4.70
CA PHE A 328 8.27 1.46 -5.51
C PHE A 328 8.33 2.76 -4.72
N VAL A 329 9.15 3.68 -5.21
CA VAL A 329 9.14 5.10 -4.82
C VAL A 329 8.88 5.95 -6.05
N ALA A 330 8.27 7.11 -5.86
CA ALA A 330 8.04 8.12 -6.87
C ALA A 330 8.45 9.50 -6.34
N SER A 331 9.19 10.26 -7.14
CA SER A 331 9.58 11.64 -6.82
C SER A 331 8.66 12.65 -7.49
N PHE A 332 8.42 13.78 -6.82
CA PHE A 332 7.62 14.89 -7.35
C PHE A 332 8.35 16.23 -7.29
N SER A 333 9.55 16.25 -6.74
CA SER A 333 10.44 17.41 -6.72
C SER A 333 11.89 17.00 -6.95
N GLU A 334 12.77 17.98 -7.16
CA GLU A 334 14.21 17.74 -7.26
C GLU A 334 14.78 17.10 -5.99
N LYS A 335 14.27 17.46 -4.80
CA LYS A 335 14.66 16.79 -3.56
C LYS A 335 14.29 15.30 -3.59
N GLY A 336 13.09 14.98 -4.08
CA GLY A 336 12.66 13.60 -4.28
C GLY A 336 13.55 12.84 -5.26
N ASP A 337 13.96 13.48 -6.36
CA ASP A 337 14.88 12.91 -7.35
C ASP A 337 16.20 12.48 -6.69
N CYS A 338 16.76 13.32 -5.81
CA CYS A 338 18.00 12.99 -5.09
C CYS A 338 17.85 11.76 -4.19
N VAL A 339 16.70 11.59 -3.54
CA VAL A 339 16.43 10.40 -2.72
C VAL A 339 16.31 9.16 -3.61
N VAL A 340 15.61 9.26 -4.76
CA VAL A 340 15.48 8.18 -5.73
C VAL A 340 16.85 7.77 -6.29
N ASP A 341 17.70 8.73 -6.63
CA ASP A 341 19.05 8.47 -7.15
C ASP A 341 19.99 7.86 -6.10
N ALA A 342 19.82 8.23 -4.82
CA ALA A 342 20.49 7.55 -3.72
C ALA A 342 19.97 6.11 -3.54
N LEU A 343 18.66 5.87 -3.66
CA LEU A 343 18.07 4.53 -3.57
C LEU A 343 18.59 3.58 -4.66
N LYS A 344 18.74 4.06 -5.91
CA LYS A 344 19.29 3.28 -7.03
C LYS A 344 20.70 2.73 -6.75
N LYS A 345 21.46 3.40 -5.89
CA LYS A 345 22.85 3.06 -5.52
C LYS A 345 22.94 2.18 -4.27
N LYS A 346 21.83 1.91 -3.57
CA LYS A 346 21.84 1.08 -2.35
C LYS A 346 21.78 -0.41 -2.69
N ASP A 347 22.39 -1.20 -1.81
CA ASP A 347 22.14 -2.63 -1.74
C ASP A 347 20.74 -2.86 -1.14
N LEU A 348 19.77 -3.16 -2.00
CA LEU A 348 18.38 -3.37 -1.60
C LEU A 348 18.19 -4.73 -0.90
N ALA A 349 19.07 -5.70 -1.15
CA ALA A 349 19.00 -7.03 -0.52
C ALA A 349 19.28 -6.94 0.99
N ALA A 350 20.20 -6.05 1.40
CA ALA A 350 20.45 -5.76 2.81
C ALA A 350 19.23 -5.19 3.57
N TYR A 351 18.22 -4.67 2.85
CA TYR A 351 16.95 -4.22 3.42
C TYR A 351 15.83 -5.24 3.24
N GLY A 352 16.11 -6.45 2.72
CA GLY A 352 15.14 -7.52 2.57
C GLY A 352 14.35 -7.54 1.25
N PHE A 353 14.78 -6.77 0.25
CA PHE A 353 14.15 -6.79 -1.08
C PHE A 353 14.79 -7.84 -2.01
N ILE A 354 13.97 -8.42 -2.88
CA ILE A 354 14.34 -9.40 -3.90
C ILE A 354 14.22 -8.73 -5.28
N ARG A 355 15.24 -8.82 -6.14
CA ARG A 355 15.19 -8.21 -7.48
C ARG A 355 14.43 -9.07 -8.49
#